data_AF-A0A2A2PXP8-F1
#
_entry.id   AF-A0A2A2PXP8-F1
#
_cell.length_a   1.000
_cell.length_b   1.000
_cell.length_c   1.000
_cell.angle_alpha   90.00
_cell.angle_beta   90.00
_cell.angle_gamma   90.00
#
_symmetry.space_group_name_H-M   'P 1'
#
loop_
_entity.id
_entity.type
_entity.pdbx_description
1 polymer ?
#
loop_
_entity_poly.entity_id
_entity_poly.type
_entity_poly.pdbx_seq_one_letter_code
_entity_poly.pdbx_strand_id
1 'polypeptide(L)'
;MTTDPPQVLGVIPARWGSTRFPGKPLHLIAGKPLVQHVWDRCRECSNLAFLTVATDDARIAEAVTAWGGHVTMTRDDHPSGTDRAAE
;
A
#
# COMPACT_ATOMS: atom_id res chain seq x y z
N MET A 1 33.59 6.35 -11.85
CA MET A 1 32.27 6.74 -11.31
C MET A 1 31.40 5.50 -11.32
N THR A 2 31.29 4.80 -10.19
CA THR A 2 30.32 3.72 -10.01
C THR A 2 28.99 4.37 -9.68
N THR A 3 28.04 4.36 -10.60
CA THR A 3 26.66 4.74 -10.33
C THR A 3 26.05 3.65 -9.45
N ASP A 4 25.59 4.02 -8.26
CA ASP A 4 24.76 3.12 -7.45
C ASP A 4 23.58 2.62 -8.28
N PRO A 5 23.18 1.35 -8.15
CA PRO A 5 21.98 0.86 -8.82
C PRO A 5 20.76 1.70 -8.38
N PRO A 6 19.80 1.96 -9.29
CA PRO A 6 18.64 2.78 -8.96
C PRO A 6 17.87 2.16 -7.79
N GLN A 7 17.57 2.96 -6.76
CA GLN A 7 16.73 2.53 -5.65
C GLN A 7 15.26 2.59 -6.08
N VAL A 8 14.58 1.44 -6.01
CA VAL A 8 13.16 1.33 -6.42
C VAL A 8 12.27 1.34 -5.19
N LEU A 9 11.31 2.26 -5.15
CA LEU A 9 10.25 2.32 -4.14
C LEU A 9 9.00 1.59 -4.67
N GLY A 10 8.50 0.63 -3.91
CA GLY A 10 7.18 0.05 -4.12
C GLY A 10 6.12 0.82 -3.33
N VAL A 11 5.07 1.25 -4.00
CA VAL A 11 3.91 1.89 -3.35
C VAL A 11 2.66 1.09 -3.67
N ILE A 12 1.88 0.74 -2.64
CA ILE A 12 0.57 0.08 -2.78
C ILE A 12 -0.51 1.10 -2.40
N PRO A 13 -1.18 1.75 -3.36
CA PRO A 13 -2.29 2.65 -3.07
C PRO A 13 -3.51 1.87 -2.55
N ALA A 14 -3.96 2.19 -1.34
CA ALA A 14 -5.11 1.56 -0.70
C ALA A 14 -6.04 2.63 -0.12
N ARG A 15 -7.13 2.94 -0.83
CA ARG A 15 -8.15 3.87 -0.35
C ARG A 15 -9.36 3.16 0.26
N TRP A 16 -10.02 3.79 1.22
CA TRP A 16 -11.28 3.28 1.77
C TRP A 16 -12.45 3.44 0.80
N GLY A 17 -12.54 4.60 0.15
CA GLY A 17 -13.66 5.03 -0.68
C GLY A 17 -13.84 4.17 -1.94
N SER A 18 -14.81 3.27 -1.93
CA SER A 18 -15.21 2.48 -3.09
C SER A 18 -16.72 2.29 -3.08
N THR A 19 -17.41 2.84 -4.08
CA THR A 19 -18.87 2.84 -4.14
C THR A 19 -19.46 1.43 -4.24
N ARG A 20 -18.80 0.53 -4.97
CA ARG A 20 -19.27 -0.85 -5.20
C ARG A 20 -18.71 -1.87 -4.22
N PHE A 21 -17.65 -1.52 -3.50
CA PHE A 21 -17.02 -2.40 -2.52
C PHE A 21 -16.33 -1.59 -1.42
N PRO A 22 -17.09 -1.00 -0.49
CA PRO A 22 -16.54 -0.22 0.62
C PRO A 22 -15.61 -1.07 1.49
N GLY A 23 -14.49 -0.48 1.95
CA GLY A 23 -13.55 -1.21 2.81
C GLY A 23 -12.82 -2.37 2.12
N LYS A 24 -12.84 -2.45 0.79
CA LYS A 24 -12.19 -3.50 -0.02
C LYS A 24 -10.76 -3.86 0.45
N PRO A 25 -9.86 -2.91 0.80
CA PRO A 25 -8.51 -3.26 1.25
C PRO A 25 -8.48 -4.16 2.48
N LEU A 26 -9.47 -4.04 3.38
CA LEU A 26 -9.57 -4.83 4.60
C LEU A 26 -10.47 -6.07 4.47
N HIS A 27 -11.06 -6.30 3.30
CA HIS A 27 -11.86 -7.50 3.08
C HIS A 27 -10.99 -8.75 3.24
N LEU A 28 -11.46 -9.72 4.02
CA LEU A 28 -10.71 -10.93 4.29
C LEU A 28 -10.80 -11.91 3.12
N ILE A 29 -9.64 -12.38 2.66
CA ILE A 29 -9.50 -13.48 1.71
C ILE A 29 -8.69 -14.55 2.42
N ALA A 30 -9.27 -15.74 2.62
CA ALA A 30 -8.62 -16.84 3.32
C ALA A 30 -7.98 -16.43 4.68
N GLY A 31 -8.67 -15.59 5.46
CA GLY A 31 -8.24 -15.17 6.79
C GLY A 31 -7.26 -14.00 6.85
N LYS A 32 -6.80 -13.46 5.71
CA LYS A 32 -5.95 -12.26 5.65
C LYS A 32 -6.64 -11.13 4.89
N PRO A 33 -6.47 -9.86 5.29
CA PRO A 33 -6.93 -8.69 4.52
C PRO A 33 -6.38 -8.70 3.09
N LEU A 34 -7.19 -8.27 2.12
CA LEU A 34 -6.82 -8.18 0.70
C LEU A 34 -5.51 -7.43 0.50
N VAL A 35 -5.32 -6.29 1.16
CA VAL A 35 -4.10 -5.49 1.03
C VAL A 35 -2.85 -6.24 1.55
N GLN A 36 -3.01 -7.14 2.52
CA GLN A 36 -1.90 -7.97 3.01
C GLN A 36 -1.46 -9.00 1.95
N HIS A 37 -2.40 -9.57 1.18
CA HIS A 37 -2.03 -10.45 0.06
C HIS A 37 -1.21 -9.72 -1.01
N VAL A 38 -1.57 -8.48 -1.33
CA VAL A 38 -0.81 -7.64 -2.28
C VAL A 38 0.57 -7.34 -1.73
N TRP A 39 0.66 -6.96 -0.45
CA TRP A 39 1.92 -6.72 0.25
C TRP A 39 2.84 -7.95 0.21
N ASP A 40 2.33 -9.12 0.58
CA ASP A 40 3.08 -10.38 0.60
C ASP A 40 3.68 -10.68 -0.79
N ARG A 41 2.92 -10.47 -1.88
CA ARG A 41 3.41 -10.63 -3.25
C ARG A 41 4.44 -9.58 -3.66
N CYS A 42 4.23 -8.32 -3.29
CA CYS A 42 5.21 -7.26 -3.58
C CYS A 42 6.54 -7.50 -2.87
N ARG A 43 6.53 -8.06 -1.65
CA ARG A 43 7.76 -8.38 -0.89
C ARG A 43 8.63 -9.47 -1.51
N GLU A 44 8.10 -10.28 -2.42
CA GLU A 44 8.88 -11.27 -3.16
C GLU A 44 9.77 -10.61 -4.24
N CYS A 45 9.55 -9.34 -4.54
CA CYS A 45 10.28 -8.58 -5.53
C CYS A 45 11.62 -8.07 -4.96
N SER A 46 12.72 -8.72 -5.33
CA SER A 46 14.07 -8.46 -4.79
C SER A 46 14.68 -7.12 -5.16
N ASN A 47 14.12 -6.41 -6.16
CA ASN A 47 14.62 -5.12 -6.62
C ASN A 47 14.01 -3.92 -5.87
N LEU A 48 13.03 -4.14 -4.98
CA LEU A 48 12.44 -3.07 -4.19
C LEU A 48 13.35 -2.75 -3.00
N ALA A 49 13.84 -1.51 -2.96
CA ALA A 49 14.61 -1.00 -1.83
C ALA A 49 13.70 -0.73 -0.62
N PHE A 50 12.44 -0.35 -0.87
CA PHE A 50 11.43 -0.11 0.16
C PHE A 50 10.04 -0.40 -0.39
N LEU A 51 9.10 -0.77 0.47
CA LEU A 51 7.71 -1.01 0.14
C LEU A 51 6.83 -0.33 1.18
N THR A 52 5.82 0.43 0.76
CA THR A 52 4.85 1.07 1.66
C THR A 52 3.42 0.96 1.11
N VAL A 53 2.43 0.90 2.00
CA VAL A 53 1.02 1.09 1.67
C VAL A 53 0.69 2.57 1.82
N ALA A 54 0.26 3.22 0.74
CA ALA A 54 -0.20 4.60 0.76
C ALA A 54 -1.72 4.63 0.94
N THR A 55 -2.21 5.19 2.05
CA THR A 55 -3.66 5.18 2.39
C THR A 55 -4.15 6.52 2.92
N ASP A 56 -5.44 6.79 2.74
CA ASP A 56 -6.16 7.93 3.32
C ASP A 56 -6.87 7.58 4.63
N ASP A 57 -6.88 6.31 5.04
CA ASP A 57 -7.76 5.83 6.09
C ASP A 57 -7.00 5.17 7.24
N ALA A 58 -7.23 5.66 8.45
CA ALA A 58 -6.59 5.16 9.67
C ALA A 58 -6.84 3.67 9.90
N ARG A 59 -8.00 3.13 9.54
CA ARG A 59 -8.30 1.69 9.72
C ARG A 59 -7.40 0.81 8.85
N ILE A 60 -7.08 1.29 7.64
CA ILE A 60 -6.14 0.59 6.75
C ILE A 60 -4.73 0.69 7.32
N ALA A 61 -4.33 1.88 7.80
CA ALA A 61 -3.02 2.10 8.40
C ALA A 61 -2.78 1.22 9.66
N GLU A 62 -3.77 1.14 10.54
CA GLU A 62 -3.74 0.30 11.73
C GLU A 62 -3.61 -1.18 11.37
N ALA A 63 -4.39 -1.64 10.40
CA ALA A 63 -4.31 -3.02 9.92
C ALA A 63 -2.91 -3.33 9.37
N VAL A 64 -2.37 -2.47 8.51
CA VAL A 64 -1.02 -2.62 7.94
C VAL A 64 0.05 -2.69 9.02
N THR A 65 -0.03 -1.80 10.01
CA THR A 65 0.91 -1.74 11.13
C THR A 65 0.81 -3.00 11.99
N ALA A 66 -0.38 -3.56 12.19
CA ALA A 66 -0.60 -4.73 13.03
C ALA A 66 0.11 -6.01 12.53
N TRP A 67 0.34 -6.16 11.21
CA TRP A 67 1.17 -7.24 10.67
C TRP A 67 2.62 -6.82 10.38
N GLY A 68 3.03 -5.63 10.83
CA GLY A 68 4.39 -5.11 10.66
C GLY A 68 4.71 -4.59 9.26
N GLY A 69 3.70 -4.25 8.46
CA GLY A 69 3.90 -3.56 7.19
C GLY A 69 4.22 -2.08 7.38
N HIS A 70 4.84 -1.47 6.37
CA HIS A 70 5.02 -0.02 6.32
C HIS A 70 3.80 0.65 5.69
N VAL A 71 3.39 1.77 6.27
CA VAL A 71 2.27 2.57 5.81
C VAL A 71 2.64 4.05 5.79
N THR A 72 2.20 4.74 4.74
CA THR A 72 2.27 6.19 4.61
C THR A 72 0.85 6.74 4.52
N MET A 73 0.51 7.69 5.39
CA MET A 73 -0.74 8.43 5.28
C MET A 73 -0.64 9.42 4.13
N THR A 74 -1.70 9.49 3.32
CA THR A 74 -1.84 10.36 2.15
C THR A 74 -3.17 11.10 2.23
N ARG A 75 -3.35 12.14 1.44
CA ARG A 75 -4.60 12.92 1.45
C ARG A 75 -5.79 12.09 0.93
N ASP A 76 -6.99 12.44 1.38
CA ASP A 76 -8.24 11.76 1.02
C ASP A 76 -8.87 12.28 -0.29
N ASP A 77 -8.36 13.39 -0.82
CA ASP A 77 -8.90 14.11 -1.97
C ASP A 77 -8.22 13.77 -3.31
N HIS A 78 -7.32 12.78 -3.34
CA HIS A 78 -6.67 12.35 -4.59
C HIS A 78 -7.67 11.74 -5.58
N PRO A 79 -7.74 12.23 -6.84
CA PRO A 79 -8.70 11.76 -7.82
C PRO A 79 -8.33 10.37 -8.38
N SER A 80 -7.04 9.99 -8.35
CA SER A 80 -6.57 8.68 -8.80
C SER A 80 -5.55 8.05 -7.84
N GLY A 81 -5.28 6.76 -8.05
CA GLY A 81 -4.23 6.04 -7.32
C GLY A 81 -2.82 6.49 -7.69
N THR A 82 -2.60 7.00 -8.91
CA THR A 82 -1.30 7.52 -9.35
C THR A 82 -0.97 8.83 -8.63
N ASP A 83 -1.95 9.71 -8.45
CA ASP A 83 -1.75 10.95 -7.70
C ASP A 83 -1.36 10.68 -6.25
N ARG A 84 -1.99 9.66 -5.64
CA ARG A 84 -1.63 9.20 -4.29
C ARG A 84 -0.22 8.62 -4.21
N ALA A 85 0.25 7.95 -5.26
CA ALA A 85 1.59 7.40 -5.30
C ALA A 85 2.68 8.46 -5.56
N ALA A 86 2.30 9.67 -6.00
CA ALA A 86 3.19 10.74 -6.37
C ALA A 86 3.40 11.81 -5.28
N GLU A 87 2.72 11.70 -4.13
CA GLU A 87 2.96 12.53 -2.93
C GLU A 87 4.35 12.30 -2.32
#